data_AF-A0A523WTG5-F1
#
_entry.id   AF-A0A523WTG5-F1
#
_cell.length_a   1.000
_cell.length_b   1.000
_cell.length_c   1.000
_cell.angle_alpha   90.00
_cell.angle_beta   90.00
_cell.angle_gamma   90.00
#
_symmetry.space_group_name_H-M   'P 1'
#
loop_
_entity.id
_entity.type
_entity.pdbx_description
1 polymer ?
#
loop_
_entity_poly.entity_id
_entity_poly.type
_entity_poly.pdbx_seq_one_letter_code
_entity_poly.pdbx_strand_id
1 'polypeptide(L)'
;MSLNKLLILAIAATVSALLIGSAAFSGEKPSYVGAVKCKPCHNTTKSGKQYSIWAGNPHAKAYETLLSDHSQEVAKEMDIADPTKSETCIKCHVTAYSAA
;
A
#
# COMPACT_ATOMS: atom_id res chain seq x y z
N MET A 1 38.98 16.62 37.91
CA MET A 1 37.76 17.23 37.33
C MET A 1 36.68 17.23 38.41
N SER A 2 35.98 18.34 38.68
CA SER A 2 34.99 18.41 39.78
C SER A 2 33.81 17.45 39.55
N LEU A 3 33.25 16.88 40.63
CA LEU A 3 32.11 15.96 40.60
C LEU A 3 30.94 16.51 39.78
N ASN A 4 30.70 17.81 39.84
CA ASN A 4 29.65 18.49 39.06
C ASN A 4 29.92 18.43 37.54
N LYS A 5 31.20 18.48 37.12
CA LYS A 5 31.58 18.36 35.70
C LYS A 5 31.37 16.94 35.19
N LEU A 6 31.63 15.93 36.02
CA LEU A 6 31.34 14.52 35.69
C LEU A 6 29.83 14.26 35.59
N LEU A 7 29.03 14.83 36.49
CA LEU A 7 27.57 14.68 36.49
C LEU A 7 26.94 15.32 35.23
N ILE A 8 27.38 16.53 34.86
CA ILE A 8 26.90 17.23 33.67
C ILE A 8 27.27 16.47 32.39
N LEU A 9 28.49 15.93 32.31
CA LEU A 9 28.92 15.11 31.16
C LEU A 9 28.10 13.82 31.03
N ALA A 10 27.80 13.15 32.14
CA ALA A 10 26.97 11.94 32.14
C ALA A 10 25.52 12.22 31.70
N ILE A 11 24.95 13.34 32.14
CA ILE A 11 23.60 13.79 31.73
C ILE A 11 23.59 14.18 30.25
N ALA A 12 24.60 14.93 29.78
CA ALA A 12 24.72 15.29 28.37
C ALA A 12 24.87 14.06 27.46
N ALA A 13 25.65 13.05 27.91
CA ALA A 13 25.83 11.80 27.17
C ALA A 13 24.54 10.96 27.11
N THR A 14 23.78 10.88 28.20
CA THR A 14 22.49 10.15 28.23
C THR A 14 21.41 10.85 27.41
N VAL A 15 21.32 12.18 27.47
CA VAL A 15 20.40 12.96 26.60
C VAL A 15 20.77 12.80 25.14
N SER A 16 22.07 12.83 24.80
CA SER A 16 22.53 12.63 23.42
C SER A 16 22.19 11.23 22.91
N ALA A 17 22.36 10.18 23.73
CA ALA A 17 22.00 8.81 23.36
C ALA A 17 20.49 8.65 23.14
N LEU A 18 19.64 9.31 23.94
CA LEU A 18 18.19 9.31 23.77
C LEU A 18 17.75 9.97 22.45
N LEU A 19 18.41 11.07 22.06
CA LEU A 19 18.08 11.81 20.84
C LEU A 19 18.54 11.09 19.56
N ILE A 20 19.56 10.24 19.63
CA ILE A 20 20.03 9.44 18.48
C ILE A 20 19.15 8.18 18.30
N GLY A 21 18.66 7.59 19.39
CA GLY A 21 17.83 6.38 19.36
C GLY A 21 16.45 6.57 18.69
N SER A 22 15.90 7.79 18.66
CA SER A 22 14.62 8.11 18.03
C SER A 22 14.69 8.24 16.51
N ALA A 23 15.87 8.44 15.93
CA ALA A 23 16.05 8.51 14.47
C ALA A 23 16.05 7.12 13.79
N ALA A 24 16.22 6.04 14.55
CA ALA A 24 16.29 4.67 14.03
C ALA A 24 14.92 4.02 13.77
N PHE A 25 13.80 4.70 14.09
CA PHE A 25 12.44 4.23 13.87
C PHE A 25 11.79 4.80 12.60
N SER A 26 12.55 5.01 11.52
CA SER A 26 11.92 5.09 10.20
C SER A 26 11.62 3.67 9.74
N GLY A 27 10.41 3.19 10.03
CA GLY A 27 9.90 1.99 9.39
C GLY A 27 9.96 2.14 7.86
N GLU A 28 10.11 1.02 7.15
CA GLU A 28 10.05 1.03 5.68
C GLU A 28 8.76 1.72 5.22
N LYS A 29 8.86 2.50 4.14
CA LYS A 29 7.67 3.09 3.54
C LYS A 29 6.70 1.95 3.18
N PRO A 30 5.41 2.06 3.54
CA PRO A 30 4.45 1.02 3.22
C PRO A 30 4.42 0.80 1.70
N SER A 31 4.38 -0.47 1.29
CA SER A 31 4.29 -0.86 -0.11
C SER A 31 3.03 -1.69 -0.36
N TYR A 32 2.59 -1.71 -1.61
CA TYR A 32 1.46 -2.55 -2.03
C TYR A 32 1.93 -3.99 -2.21
N VAL A 33 1.37 -4.89 -1.40
CA VAL A 33 1.78 -6.30 -1.36
C VAL A 33 0.83 -7.25 -2.11
N GLY A 34 -0.27 -6.71 -2.62
CA GLY A 34 -1.32 -7.45 -3.33
C GLY A 34 -2.24 -8.27 -2.41
N ALA A 35 -3.48 -8.50 -2.87
CA ALA A 35 -4.52 -9.17 -2.06
C ALA A 35 -4.19 -10.62 -1.69
N VAL A 36 -3.34 -11.31 -2.47
CA VAL A 36 -2.95 -12.70 -2.23
C VAL A 36 -2.24 -12.86 -0.88
N LYS A 37 -1.45 -11.86 -0.46
CA LYS A 37 -0.78 -11.87 0.85
C LYS A 37 -1.76 -11.84 2.02
N CYS A 38 -2.98 -11.35 1.80
CA CYS A 38 -4.05 -11.30 2.80
C CYS A 38 -4.74 -12.67 2.97
N LYS A 39 -4.71 -13.53 1.94
CA LYS A 39 -5.44 -14.80 1.88
C LYS A 39 -5.20 -15.73 3.09
N PRO A 40 -3.97 -15.96 3.59
CA PRO A 40 -3.75 -16.93 4.66
C PRO A 40 -4.55 -16.63 5.93
N CYS A 41 -4.71 -15.35 6.28
CA CYS A 41 -5.45 -14.91 7.47
C CYS A 41 -6.91 -14.57 7.17
N HIS A 42 -7.19 -13.98 6.01
CA HIS A 42 -8.53 -13.47 5.65
C HIS A 42 -9.36 -14.45 4.82
N ASN A 43 -9.04 -15.74 4.84
CA ASN A 43 -9.81 -16.77 4.12
C ASN A 43 -10.38 -17.89 5.00
N THR A 44 -10.19 -17.80 6.31
CA THR A 44 -10.73 -18.79 7.25
C THR A 44 -12.21 -18.54 7.51
N THR A 45 -12.95 -19.56 7.95
CA THR A 45 -14.35 -19.38 8.39
C THR A 45 -14.44 -18.41 9.58
N LYS A 46 -13.48 -18.44 10.51
CA LYS A 46 -13.44 -17.54 11.69
C LYS A 46 -13.26 -16.08 11.29
N SER A 47 -12.52 -15.80 10.21
CA SER A 47 -12.33 -14.45 9.66
C SER A 47 -13.35 -14.08 8.57
N GLY A 48 -14.41 -14.89 8.39
CA GLY A 48 -15.51 -14.57 7.47
C GLY A 48 -15.23 -14.84 6.00
N LYS A 49 -14.17 -15.59 5.65
CA LYS A 49 -13.80 -15.96 4.26
C LYS A 49 -13.71 -14.76 3.29
N GLN A 50 -13.29 -13.60 3.80
CA GLN A 50 -13.28 -12.32 3.08
C GLN A 50 -12.55 -12.40 1.74
N TYR A 51 -11.39 -13.06 1.69
CA TYR A 51 -10.63 -13.22 0.46
C TYR A 51 -11.43 -13.97 -0.61
N SER A 52 -11.97 -15.15 -0.31
CA SER A 52 -12.74 -15.93 -1.29
C SER A 52 -14.00 -15.20 -1.74
N ILE A 53 -14.69 -14.52 -0.83
CA ILE A 53 -15.90 -13.74 -1.18
C ILE A 53 -15.52 -12.58 -2.10
N TRP A 54 -14.51 -11.79 -1.73
CA TRP A 54 -14.03 -10.68 -2.55
C TRP A 54 -13.52 -11.13 -3.92
N ALA A 55 -12.75 -12.23 -3.98
CA ALA A 55 -12.19 -12.76 -5.23
C ALA A 55 -13.28 -13.19 -6.23
N GLY A 56 -14.48 -13.52 -5.75
CA GLY A 56 -15.64 -13.80 -6.59
C GLY A 56 -16.40 -12.56 -7.07
N ASN A 57 -16.14 -11.39 -6.50
CA ASN A 57 -16.89 -10.16 -6.78
C ASN A 57 -16.32 -9.37 -7.96
N PRO A 58 -17.12 -8.48 -8.58
CA PRO A 58 -16.69 -7.69 -9.74
C PRO A 58 -15.42 -6.86 -9.51
N HIS A 59 -15.21 -6.33 -8.30
CA HIS A 59 -14.01 -5.54 -8.01
C HIS A 59 -12.71 -6.33 -8.11
N ALA A 60 -12.70 -7.62 -7.79
CA ALA A 60 -11.51 -8.45 -7.96
C ALA A 60 -11.16 -8.64 -9.45
N LYS A 61 -12.14 -8.45 -10.34
CA LYS A 61 -12.03 -8.58 -11.79
C LYS A 61 -12.11 -7.24 -12.52
N ALA A 62 -11.99 -6.12 -11.81
CA ALA A 62 -12.21 -4.79 -12.39
C ALA A 62 -11.30 -4.57 -13.61
N TYR A 63 -10.01 -4.92 -13.53
CA TYR A 63 -9.09 -4.81 -14.66
C TYR A 63 -9.50 -5.70 -15.84
N GLU A 64 -9.99 -6.91 -15.58
CA GLU A 64 -10.44 -7.84 -16.62
C GLU A 64 -11.59 -7.27 -17.44
N THR A 65 -12.47 -6.45 -16.83
CA THR A 65 -13.53 -5.75 -17.57
C THR A 65 -12.97 -4.91 -18.72
N LEU A 66 -11.81 -4.27 -18.54
CA LEU A 66 -11.18 -3.43 -19.57
C LEU A 66 -10.68 -4.22 -20.78
N LEU A 67 -10.56 -5.55 -20.67
CA LEU A 67 -10.18 -6.45 -21.75
C LEU A 67 -11.37 -6.84 -22.65
N SER A 68 -12.60 -6.48 -22.28
CA SER A 68 -13.80 -6.83 -23.04
C SER A 68 -13.99 -6.00 -24.30
N ASP A 69 -14.62 -6.59 -25.32
CA ASP A 69 -15.00 -5.88 -26.56
C ASP A 69 -15.86 -4.64 -26.26
N HIS A 70 -16.78 -4.75 -25.30
CA HIS A 70 -17.60 -3.63 -24.86
C HIS A 70 -16.77 -2.46 -24.31
N SER A 71 -15.71 -2.75 -23.55
CA SER A 71 -14.82 -1.68 -23.06
C SER A 71 -14.01 -1.05 -24.20
N GLN A 72 -13.69 -1.80 -25.26
CA GLN A 72 -13.06 -1.25 -26.45
C GLN A 72 -14.01 -0.33 -27.23
N GLU A 73 -15.30 -0.68 -27.31
CA GLU A 73 -16.34 0.18 -27.91
C GLU A 73 -16.47 1.50 -27.15
N VAL A 74 -16.61 1.44 -25.82
CA VAL A 74 -16.68 2.63 -24.96
C VAL A 74 -15.40 3.47 -25.08
N ALA A 75 -14.23 2.83 -25.09
CA ALA A 75 -12.96 3.54 -25.25
C ALA A 75 -12.92 4.29 -26.60
N LYS A 76 -13.39 3.67 -27.68
CA LYS A 76 -13.46 4.28 -29.01
C LYS A 76 -14.40 5.49 -29.04
N GLU A 77 -15.55 5.43 -28.38
CA GLU A 77 -16.47 6.58 -28.25
C GLU A 77 -15.84 7.76 -27.48
N MET A 78 -14.84 7.47 -26.65
CA MET A 78 -14.11 8.45 -25.85
C MET A 78 -12.76 8.86 -26.47
N ASP A 79 -12.49 8.48 -27.73
CA ASP A 79 -11.19 8.70 -28.41
C ASP A 79 -9.99 8.10 -27.65
N ILE A 80 -10.20 7.00 -26.92
CA ILE A 80 -9.17 6.25 -26.18
C ILE A 80 -8.79 5.00 -26.98
N ALA A 81 -7.50 4.87 -27.31
CA ALA A 81 -7.00 3.74 -28.09
C ALA A 81 -6.90 2.41 -27.31
N ASP A 82 -6.57 2.47 -26.02
CA ASP A 82 -6.40 1.27 -25.19
C ASP A 82 -6.89 1.54 -23.75
N PRO A 83 -8.08 1.05 -23.37
CA PRO A 83 -8.62 1.27 -22.04
C PRO A 83 -7.76 0.65 -20.93
N THR A 84 -6.93 -0.36 -21.24
CA THR A 84 -6.07 -1.02 -20.25
C THR A 84 -4.83 -0.20 -19.88
N LYS A 85 -4.54 0.87 -20.63
CA LYS A 85 -3.41 1.78 -20.43
C LYS A 85 -3.82 3.21 -20.15
N SER A 86 -5.07 3.57 -20.45
CA SER A 86 -5.59 4.92 -20.25
C SER A 86 -5.85 5.22 -18.79
N GLU A 87 -5.24 6.30 -18.27
CA GLU A 87 -5.49 6.82 -16.91
C GLU A 87 -6.98 6.94 -16.60
N THR A 88 -7.77 7.40 -17.59
CA THR A 88 -9.22 7.56 -17.48
C THR A 88 -9.91 6.29 -16.97
N CYS A 89 -9.41 5.12 -17.37
CA CYS A 89 -9.96 3.82 -17.03
C CYS A 89 -9.23 3.21 -15.82
N ILE A 90 -7.89 3.17 -15.85
CA ILE A 90 -7.11 2.42 -14.86
C ILE A 90 -7.09 3.08 -13.48
N LYS A 91 -7.37 4.39 -13.35
CA LYS A 91 -7.50 5.06 -12.05
C LYS A 91 -8.51 4.40 -11.10
N CYS A 92 -9.48 3.67 -11.65
CA CYS A 92 -10.50 2.94 -10.88
C CYS A 92 -10.40 1.41 -11.03
N HIS A 93 -9.87 0.93 -12.16
CA HIS A 93 -9.86 -0.50 -12.50
C HIS A 93 -8.57 -1.23 -12.07
N VAL A 94 -7.60 -0.52 -11.49
CA VAL A 94 -6.43 -1.13 -10.85
C VAL A 94 -6.36 -0.78 -9.37
N THR A 95 -5.59 -1.56 -8.62
CA THR A 95 -5.23 -1.18 -7.25
C THR A 95 -4.12 -0.14 -7.31
N ALA A 96 -4.25 0.94 -6.54
CA ALA A 96 -3.17 1.87 -6.25
C ALA A 96 -2.59 2.64 -7.44
N TYR A 97 -3.44 3.07 -8.39
CA TYR A 97 -3.01 3.77 -9.60
C TYR A 97 -1.99 4.90 -9.35
N SER A 98 -2.20 5.73 -8.33
CA SER A 98 -1.38 6.90 -8.02
C SER A 98 -0.41 6.70 -6.85
N ALA A 99 -0.15 5.44 -6.47
CA ALA A 99 0.82 5.17 -5.42
C ALA A 99 2.25 5.55 -5.86
N ALA A 100 2.90 6.33 -5.01
CA ALA A 100 4.26 6.85 -5.19
C ALA A 100 5.35 5.80 -4.93
#